data_AF-A0A7X7N2X6-F1
#
_entry.id   AF-A0A7X7N2X6-F1
#
_cell.length_a   1.000
_cell.length_b   1.000
_cell.length_c   1.000
_cell.angle_alpha   90.00
_cell.angle_beta   90.00
_cell.angle_gamma   90.00
#
_symmetry.space_group_name_H-M   'P 1'
#
loop_
_entity.id
_entity.type
_entity.pdbx_description
1 polymer ?
#
loop_
_entity_poly.entity_id
_entity_poly.type
_entity_poly.pdbx_seq_one_letter_code
_entity_poly.pdbx_strand_id
1 'polypeptide(L)'
;MYAGGFSDLAQGWTKNLASGAAKTPMLLFAMVFLWVTSLTSVPIHLTSAIATADTLLVVIYTLLYIVWVTIVMLLTKRIGRFQLWAFLLYPIPLIVFLSLFVISIFKKVFKLKVSWKGRQIDIGDKP
;
A
#
# COMPACT_ATOMS: atom_id res chain seq x y z
N MET A 1 14.93 10.06 8.89
CA MET A 1 13.57 10.43 9.36
C MET A 1 12.98 9.45 10.38
N TYR A 2 13.34 8.17 10.36
CA TYR A 2 12.94 7.18 11.37
C TYR A 2 14.19 6.52 11.98
N ALA A 3 14.56 6.92 13.20
CA ALA A 3 15.78 6.45 13.86
C ALA A 3 15.60 5.03 14.46
N GLY A 4 14.39 4.71 14.93
CA GLY A 4 14.01 3.38 15.41
C GLY A 4 13.64 2.38 14.31
N GLY A 5 14.04 2.65 13.05
CA GLY A 5 13.83 1.74 11.93
C GLY A 5 12.36 1.52 11.55
N PHE A 6 11.98 0.26 11.33
CA PHE A 6 10.67 -0.10 10.79
C PHE A 6 9.51 0.20 11.76
N SER A 7 9.72 0.05 13.07
CA SER A 7 8.67 0.32 14.07
C SER A 7 8.25 1.79 14.06
N ASP A 8 9.22 2.70 14.04
CA ASP A 8 8.98 4.14 13.93
C ASP A 8 8.27 4.51 12.62
N LEU A 9 8.65 3.85 11.51
CA LEU A 9 8.00 4.01 10.21
C LEU A 9 6.54 3.55 10.26
N ALA A 10 6.29 2.35 10.77
CA ALA A 10 4.95 1.79 10.90
C ALA A 10 4.05 2.67 11.77
N GLN A 11 4.56 3.19 12.90
CA GLN A 11 3.83 4.12 13.76
C GLN A 11 3.46 5.42 13.02
N GLY A 12 4.40 5.98 12.25
CA GLY A 12 4.18 7.22 11.51
C GLY A 12 3.15 7.07 10.39
N TRP A 13 3.21 5.96 9.66
CA TRP A 13 2.25 5.65 8.61
C TRP A 13 0.87 5.37 9.22
N THR A 14 0.81 4.54 10.28
CA THR A 14 -0.45 4.24 10.99
C THR A 14 -1.13 5.49 11.52
N LYS A 15 -0.37 6.50 11.99
CA LYS A 15 -0.94 7.77 12.46
C LYS A 15 -1.58 8.59 11.33
N ASN A 16 -0.92 8.64 10.17
CA ASN A 16 -1.24 9.63 9.14
C ASN A 16 -2.14 9.09 8.02
N LEU A 17 -2.09 7.79 7.72
CA LEU A 17 -2.76 7.20 6.54
C LEU A 17 -4.28 7.41 6.53
N ALA A 18 -5.00 6.96 7.57
CA ALA A 18 -6.45 7.09 7.65
C ALA A 18 -6.92 8.55 7.81
N SER A 19 -6.08 9.41 8.39
CA SER A 19 -6.34 10.85 8.49
C SER A 19 -6.15 11.57 7.16
N GLY A 20 -5.13 11.19 6.39
CA GLY A 20 -4.93 11.68 5.03
C GLY A 20 -6.08 11.24 4.11
N ALA A 21 -6.40 9.95 4.10
CA ALA A 21 -7.47 9.41 3.26
C ALA A 21 -8.84 10.10 3.52
N ALA A 22 -9.18 10.35 4.79
CA ALA A 22 -10.44 11.01 5.14
C ALA A 22 -10.51 12.50 4.75
N LYS A 23 -9.37 13.16 4.50
CA LYS A 23 -9.30 14.56 4.08
C LYS A 23 -9.16 14.71 2.57
N THR A 24 -8.96 13.62 1.83
CA THR A 24 -8.85 13.63 0.37
C THR A 24 -10.22 13.86 -0.27
N PRO A 25 -10.34 14.75 -1.29
CA PRO A 25 -11.57 14.88 -2.08
C PRO A 25 -12.04 13.54 -2.66
N MET A 26 -13.34 13.29 -2.65
CA MET A 26 -13.93 11.99 -2.98
C MET A 26 -13.47 11.42 -4.34
N LEU A 27 -13.40 12.27 -5.37
CA LEU A 27 -12.95 11.85 -6.70
C LEU A 27 -11.50 11.37 -6.70
N LEU A 28 -10.60 12.12 -6.07
CA LEU A 28 -9.18 11.74 -5.96
C LEU A 28 -9.02 10.45 -5.14
N PHE A 29 -9.79 10.31 -4.06
CA PHE A 29 -9.81 9.09 -3.29
C PHE A 29 -10.23 7.88 -4.14
N ALA A 30 -11.30 8.01 -4.93
CA ALA A 30 -11.76 6.95 -5.83
C ALA A 30 -10.71 6.57 -6.88
N MET A 31 -10.03 7.56 -7.47
CA MET A 31 -8.95 7.30 -8.45
C MET A 31 -7.78 6.53 -7.82
N VAL A 32 -7.32 6.95 -6.64
CA VAL A 32 -6.26 6.26 -5.90
C VAL A 32 -6.70 4.86 -5.47
N PHE A 33 -7.95 4.71 -5.02
CA PHE A 33 -8.52 3.42 -4.66
C PHE A 33 -8.54 2.47 -5.85
N LEU A 34 -9.07 2.90 -7.01
CA LEU A 34 -9.08 2.08 -8.23
C LEU A 34 -7.67 1.71 -8.68
N TRP A 35 -6.73 2.65 -8.59
CA TRP A 35 -5.32 2.40 -8.90
C TRP A 35 -4.71 1.31 -8.00
N VAL A 36 -4.88 1.43 -6.69
CA VAL A 36 -4.38 0.43 -5.72
C VAL A 36 -5.08 -0.91 -5.91
N THR A 37 -6.39 -0.92 -6.16
CA THR A 37 -7.16 -2.15 -6.42
C THR A 37 -6.66 -2.85 -7.68
N SER A 38 -6.42 -2.12 -8.77
CA SER A 38 -5.89 -2.69 -10.01
C SER A 38 -4.47 -3.23 -9.86
N LEU A 39 -3.62 -2.54 -9.09
CA LEU A 39 -2.27 -3.02 -8.75
C LEU A 39 -2.33 -4.30 -7.89
N THR A 40 -3.34 -4.42 -7.02
CA THR A 40 -3.52 -5.55 -6.11
C THR A 40 -4.16 -6.76 -6.80
N SER A 41 -5.04 -6.55 -7.79
CA SER A 41 -5.79 -7.62 -8.43
C SER A 41 -4.89 -8.56 -9.24
N VAL A 42 -3.90 -8.03 -9.93
CA VAL A 42 -3.02 -8.82 -10.82
C VAL A 42 -2.25 -9.93 -10.10
N PRO A 43 -1.52 -9.68 -8.99
CA PRO A 43 -0.84 -10.76 -8.28
C PRO A 43 -1.80 -11.80 -7.68
N ILE A 44 -3.00 -11.38 -7.24
CA ILE A 44 -4.02 -12.29 -6.69
C ILE A 44 -4.57 -13.22 -7.78
N HIS A 45 -4.93 -12.68 -8.94
CA HIS A 45 -5.45 -13.50 -10.02
C HIS A 45 -4.37 -14.35 -10.69
N LEU A 46 -3.11 -13.87 -10.73
CA LEU A 46 -1.99 -14.67 -11.21
C LEU A 46 -1.78 -15.92 -10.33
N THR A 47 -1.76 -15.77 -8.99
CA THR A 47 -1.62 -16.92 -8.10
C THR A 47 -2.81 -17.86 -8.19
N SER A 48 -4.03 -17.33 -8.32
CA SER A 48 -5.23 -18.13 -8.55
C SER A 48 -5.15 -18.92 -9.86
N ALA A 49 -4.73 -18.29 -10.96
CA ALA A 49 -4.65 -18.93 -12.28
C ALA A 49 -3.60 -20.05 -12.30
N ILE A 50 -2.47 -19.85 -11.62
CA ILE A 50 -1.44 -20.88 -11.43
C ILE A 50 -2.02 -22.05 -10.63
N ALA A 51 -2.76 -21.77 -9.55
CA ALA A 51 -3.35 -22.80 -8.69
C ALA A 51 -4.42 -23.64 -9.43
N THR A 52 -5.17 -23.04 -10.35
CA THR A 52 -6.17 -23.73 -11.18
C THR A 52 -5.59 -24.33 -12.47
N ALA A 53 -4.28 -24.18 -12.73
CA ALA A 53 -3.61 -24.58 -13.95
C ALA A 53 -4.25 -24.04 -15.25
N ASP A 54 -4.87 -22.84 -15.18
CA ASP A 54 -5.47 -22.20 -16.35
C ASP A 54 -4.39 -21.46 -17.15
N THR A 55 -3.88 -22.12 -18.19
CA THR A 55 -2.79 -21.60 -19.02
C THR A 55 -3.10 -20.25 -19.66
N LEU A 56 -4.35 -20.02 -20.09
CA LEU A 56 -4.75 -18.76 -20.74
C LEU A 56 -4.69 -17.61 -19.73
N LEU A 57 -5.27 -17.81 -18.54
CA LEU A 57 -5.26 -16.81 -17.48
C LEU A 57 -3.84 -16.55 -16.96
N VAL A 58 -3.00 -17.59 -16.83
CA VAL A 58 -1.60 -17.43 -16.43
C VAL A 58 -0.87 -16.50 -17.41
N VAL A 59 -1.02 -16.71 -18.72
CA VAL A 59 -0.38 -15.85 -19.73
C VAL A 59 -0.89 -14.41 -19.63
N ILE A 60 -2.21 -14.21 -19.55
CA ILE A 60 -2.82 -12.88 -19.45
C ILE A 60 -2.31 -12.13 -18.21
N TYR A 61 -2.40 -12.75 -17.03
CA TYR A 61 -1.99 -12.09 -15.79
C TYR A 61 -0.48 -11.93 -15.67
N THR A 62 0.32 -12.77 -16.33
CA THR A 62 1.78 -12.56 -16.43
C THR A 62 2.10 -11.31 -17.27
N LEU A 63 1.44 -11.12 -18.41
CA LEU A 63 1.61 -9.92 -19.22
C LEU A 63 1.19 -8.66 -18.45
N LEU A 64 0.03 -8.70 -17.79
CA LEU A 64 -0.42 -7.61 -16.93
C LEU A 64 0.55 -7.32 -15.78
N TYR A 65 1.16 -8.36 -15.21
CA TYR A 65 2.17 -8.20 -14.16
C TYR A 65 3.39 -7.45 -14.68
N ILE A 66 3.89 -7.80 -15.86
CA ILE A 66 5.01 -7.12 -16.50
C ILE A 66 4.67 -5.65 -16.75
N VAL A 67 3.46 -5.36 -17.27
CA VAL A 67 2.98 -3.98 -17.48
C VAL A 67 3.02 -3.19 -16.17
N TRP A 68 2.52 -3.75 -15.07
CA TRP A 68 2.56 -3.10 -13.76
C TRP A 68 3.97 -2.86 -13.25
N VAL A 69 4.86 -3.85 -13.37
CA VAL A 69 6.28 -3.70 -13.01
C VAL A 69 6.90 -2.53 -13.78
N THR A 70 6.64 -2.43 -15.09
CA THR A 70 7.14 -1.33 -15.92
C THR A 70 6.58 0.02 -15.48
N ILE A 71 5.27 0.11 -15.25
CA ILE A 71 4.62 1.35 -14.78
C ILE A 71 5.23 1.80 -13.45
N VAL A 72 5.32 0.91 -12.46
CA VAL A 72 5.89 1.22 -11.14
C VAL A 72 7.35 1.65 -11.27
N MET A 73 8.13 0.97 -12.10
CA MET A 73 9.53 1.33 -12.36
C MET A 73 9.66 2.73 -12.98
N LEU A 74 8.79 3.08 -13.94
CA LEU A 74 8.81 4.40 -14.58
C LEU A 74 8.41 5.53 -13.63
N LEU A 75 7.39 5.30 -12.80
CA LEU A 75 6.90 6.32 -11.86
C LEU A 75 7.90 6.58 -10.72
N THR A 76 8.52 5.53 -10.20
CA THR A 76 9.45 5.63 -9.07
C THR A 76 10.79 6.28 -9.42
N LYS A 77 11.20 6.29 -10.70
CA LYS A 77 12.40 6.99 -11.18
C LYS A 77 12.41 8.48 -10.83
N ARG A 78 11.24 9.11 -10.67
CA ARG A 78 11.12 10.53 -10.28
C ARG A 78 11.27 10.77 -8.78
N ILE A 79 11.12 9.72 -7.97
CA ILE A 79 11.11 9.81 -6.50
C ILE A 79 12.48 9.45 -5.92
N GLY A 80 13.18 8.49 -6.53
CA GLY A 80 14.51 8.08 -6.07
C GLY A 80 15.08 6.91 -6.86
N ARG A 81 16.27 6.43 -6.44
CA ARG A 81 16.92 5.24 -7.00
C ARG A 81 16.57 4.02 -6.16
N PHE A 82 15.68 3.17 -6.68
CA PHE A 82 15.34 1.90 -6.07
C PHE A 82 16.01 0.75 -6.82
N GLN A 83 16.23 -0.36 -6.12
CA GLN A 83 16.78 -1.58 -6.70
C GLN A 83 15.73 -2.28 -7.56
N LEU A 84 16.16 -3.00 -8.60
CA LEU A 84 15.26 -3.66 -9.55
C LEU A 84 14.30 -4.65 -8.87
N TRP A 85 14.78 -5.38 -7.86
CA TRP A 85 13.97 -6.33 -7.10
C TRP A 85 12.80 -5.68 -6.35
N ALA A 86 12.89 -4.39 -6.00
CA ALA A 86 11.79 -3.68 -5.36
C ALA A 86 10.58 -3.52 -6.29
N PHE A 87 10.82 -3.45 -7.60
CA PHE A 87 9.76 -3.39 -8.61
C PHE A 87 9.24 -4.78 -8.94
N LEU A 88 10.12 -5.76 -9.12
CA LEU A 88 9.73 -7.15 -9.40
C LEU A 88 8.93 -7.77 -8.25
N LEU A 89 9.22 -7.37 -7.01
CA LEU A 89 8.52 -7.81 -5.82
C LEU A 89 7.61 -6.72 -5.25
N TYR A 90 7.08 -5.81 -6.08
CA TYR A 90 6.15 -4.77 -5.63
C TYR A 90 4.94 -5.30 -4.81
N PRO A 91 4.45 -6.56 -4.97
CA PRO A 91 3.38 -7.05 -4.12
C PRO A 91 3.76 -7.07 -2.63
N ILE A 92 5.04 -7.23 -2.29
CA ILE A 92 5.51 -7.23 -0.89
C ILE A 92 5.30 -5.86 -0.22
N PRO A 93 5.87 -4.73 -0.71
CA PRO A 93 5.59 -3.42 -0.13
C PRO A 93 4.11 -3.03 -0.25
N LEU A 94 3.39 -3.53 -1.26
CA LEU A 94 1.94 -3.32 -1.37
C LEU A 94 1.18 -3.96 -0.20
N ILE A 95 1.50 -5.21 0.17
CA ILE A 95 0.91 -5.88 1.34
C ILE A 95 1.24 -5.12 2.63
N VAL A 96 2.47 -4.66 2.79
CA VAL A 96 2.87 -3.84 3.95
C VAL A 96 2.04 -2.55 4.01
N PHE A 97 1.91 -1.85 2.87
CA PHE A 97 1.11 -0.64 2.78
C PHE A 97 -0.36 -0.89 3.14
N LEU A 98 -1.00 -1.89 2.53
CA LEU A 98 -2.40 -2.23 2.79
C LEU A 98 -2.62 -2.64 4.25
N SER A 99 -1.71 -3.42 4.83
CA SER A 99 -1.78 -3.81 6.24
C SER A 99 -1.70 -2.61 7.16
N LEU A 100 -0.75 -1.69 6.93
CA LEU A 100 -0.63 -0.45 7.70
C LEU A 100 -1.85 0.45 7.51
N PHE A 101 -2.43 0.48 6.32
CA PHE A 101 -3.65 1.24 6.02
C PHE A 101 -4.85 0.70 6.79
N VAL A 102 -5.06 -0.62 6.79
CA VAL A 102 -6.13 -1.27 7.57
C VAL A 102 -5.95 -1.02 9.06
N ILE A 103 -4.73 -1.17 9.59
CA ILE A 103 -4.42 -0.87 11.01
C ILE A 103 -4.71 0.62 11.31
N SER A 104 -4.36 1.53 10.41
CA SER A 104 -4.64 2.96 10.55
C SER A 104 -6.13 3.25 10.62
N ILE A 105 -6.93 2.63 9.74
CA ILE A 105 -8.40 2.76 9.75
C ILE A 105 -8.95 2.21 11.05
N PHE A 106 -8.56 1.00 11.44
CA PHE A 106 -9.03 0.36 12.67
C PHE A 106 -8.76 1.27 13.88
N LYS A 107 -7.52 1.74 14.05
CA LYS A 107 -7.19 2.64 15.17
C LYS A 107 -7.97 3.94 15.12
N LYS A 108 -8.24 4.50 13.93
CA LYS A 108 -9.04 5.71 13.80
C LYS A 108 -10.52 5.49 14.15
N VAL A 109 -11.12 4.40 13.65
CA VAL A 109 -12.54 4.06 13.91
C VAL A 109 -12.77 3.77 15.39
N PHE A 110 -11.86 3.02 16.02
CA PHE A 110 -11.93 2.67 17.44
C PHE A 110 -11.30 3.73 18.37
N LYS A 111 -10.89 4.89 17.84
CA LYS A 111 -10.20 5.97 18.58
C LYS A 111 -9.05 5.46 19.46
N LEU A 112 -8.30 4.50 18.96
CA LEU A 112 -7.19 3.90 19.68
C LEU A 112 -5.96 4.81 19.60
N LYS A 113 -5.24 4.88 20.70
CA LYS A 113 -4.01 5.67 20.81
C LYS A 113 -2.92 5.11 19.90
N VAL A 114 -2.18 6.01 19.26
CA VAL A 114 -0.96 5.65 18.53
C VAL A 114 0.24 6.19 19.28
N SER A 115 1.19 5.30 19.58
CA SER A 115 2.50 5.70 20.08
C SER A 115 3.27 6.39 18.96
N TRP A 116 3.81 7.57 19.24
CA TRP A 116 4.64 8.33 18.32
C TRP A 116 5.78 8.99 19.09
N LYS A 117 7.03 8.54 18.84
CA LYS A 117 8.24 9.03 19.53
C LYS A 117 8.09 9.04 21.06
N GLY A 118 7.56 7.96 21.63
CA GLY A 118 7.36 7.81 23.08
C GLY A 118 6.15 8.54 23.67
N ARG A 119 5.34 9.25 22.86
CA ARG A 119 4.11 9.90 23.30
C ARG A 119 2.89 9.19 22.73
N GLN A 120 1.86 8.98 23.56
CA GLN A 120 0.58 8.50 23.08
C GLN A 120 -0.21 9.67 22.49
N ILE A 121 -0.62 9.54 21.24
CA ILE A 121 -1.43 10.53 20.54
C ILE A 121 -2.83 9.93 20.38
N ASP A 122 -3.83 10.66 20.84
CA ASP A 122 -5.21 10.31 20.59
C ASP A 122 -5.58 10.65 19.15
N ILE A 123 -6.17 9.69 18.44
CA ILE A 123 -6.63 9.88 17.06
C ILE A 123 -8.08 10.41 17.05
N GLY A 124 -8.73 10.43 18.22
CA GLY A 124 -10.13 10.82 18.39
C GLY A 124 -10.42 12.32 18.46
N ASP A 125 -9.41 13.17 18.71
CA ASP A 125 -9.63 14.61 18.84
C ASP A 125 -9.50 15.33 17.49
N LYS A 126 -10.59 15.98 17.09
CA LYS A 126 -10.58 16.98 16.02
C LYS A 126 -9.60 18.11 16.41
N PRO A 127 -8.78 18.63 15.50
CA PRO A 127 -8.32 20.01 15.63
C PRO A 127 -9.50 20.98 15.53
#